data_AF-A0A6L4ZSP5-F1
#
_entry.id   AF-A0A6L4ZSP5-F1
#
_cell.length_a   1.000
_cell.length_b   1.000
_cell.length_c   1.000
_cell.angle_alpha   90.00
_cell.angle_beta   90.00
_cell.angle_gamma   90.00
#
_symmetry.space_group_name_H-M   'P 1'
#
loop_
_entity.id
_entity.type
_entity.pdbx_description
1 polymer ?
#
loop_
_entity_poly.entity_id
_entity_poly.type
_entity_poly.pdbx_seq_one_letter_code
_entity_poly.pdbx_strand_id
1 'polypeptide(L)'
;MDVPELTGKTNQELFYEAVEILKAFNGSADEKADLFDVLTKQITRKTNGSWTADREKATDGSHLFFGTLGHTLVITLSGQIWQGKMGFSPSDGVRPVCKKGQIQYEPDYSKLRRLSK
;
A
#
# COMPACT_ATOMS: atom_id res chain seq x y z
N MET A 1 -0.76 0.34 -20.03
CA MET A 1 0.42 -0.12 -19.26
C MET A 1 0.37 -1.63 -19.30
N ASP A 2 1.44 -2.29 -19.75
CA ASP A 2 1.54 -3.73 -19.66
C ASP A 2 1.94 -4.08 -18.22
N VAL A 3 1.04 -4.73 -17.48
CA VAL A 3 1.25 -5.05 -16.06
C VAL A 3 1.63 -6.52 -15.96
N PRO A 4 2.82 -6.85 -15.41
CA PRO A 4 3.23 -8.23 -15.27
C PRO A 4 2.20 -9.04 -14.47
N GLU A 5 1.99 -10.28 -14.89
CA GLU A 5 1.16 -11.23 -14.14
C GLU A 5 1.95 -11.73 -12.93
N LEU A 6 1.33 -11.67 -11.75
CA LEU A 6 1.95 -12.19 -10.53
C LEU A 6 2.04 -13.73 -10.55
N THR A 7 3.16 -14.29 -10.11
CA THR A 7 3.45 -15.72 -10.18
C THR A 7 3.55 -16.41 -8.81
N GLY A 8 3.57 -15.63 -7.72
CA GLY A 8 3.56 -16.13 -6.35
C GLY A 8 2.41 -17.10 -6.04
N LYS A 9 2.67 -18.03 -5.12
CA LYS A 9 1.72 -19.09 -4.71
C LYS A 9 1.07 -18.81 -3.35
N THR A 10 1.68 -17.94 -2.55
CA THR A 10 1.14 -17.51 -1.26
C THR A 10 0.79 -16.02 -1.26
N ASN A 11 -0.09 -15.59 -0.35
CA ASN A 11 -0.46 -14.18 -0.19
C ASN A 11 0.79 -13.29 0.03
N GLN A 12 1.77 -13.82 0.77
CA GLN A 12 3.01 -13.12 1.08
C GLN A 12 3.92 -12.99 -0.15
N GLU A 13 4.09 -14.06 -0.93
CA GLU A 13 4.87 -14.03 -2.17
C GLU A 13 4.26 -13.05 -3.19
N LEU A 14 2.94 -13.14 -3.38
CA LEU A 14 2.19 -12.25 -4.28
C LEU A 14 2.32 -10.78 -3.89
N PHE A 15 2.23 -10.48 -2.59
CA PHE A 15 2.43 -9.11 -2.09
C PHE A 15 3.86 -8.61 -2.33
N TYR A 16 4.88 -9.41 -2.03
CA TYR A 16 6.27 -8.99 -2.25
C TYR A 16 6.61 -8.83 -3.72
N GLU A 17 6.12 -9.72 -4.59
CA GLU A 17 6.29 -9.60 -6.04
C GLU A 17 5.64 -8.30 -6.56
N ALA A 18 4.43 -7.97 -6.11
CA ALA A 18 3.78 -6.70 -6.43
C ALA A 18 4.61 -5.48 -5.97
N VAL A 19 5.21 -5.54 -4.79
CA VAL A 19 6.11 -4.49 -4.27
C VAL A 19 7.38 -4.36 -5.12
N GLU A 20 7.98 -5.46 -5.56
CA GLU A 20 9.17 -5.39 -6.42
C GLU A 20 8.85 -4.80 -7.79
N ILE A 21 7.71 -5.16 -8.40
CA ILE A 21 7.22 -4.53 -9.63
C ILE A 21 7.03 -3.03 -9.42
N LEU A 22 6.40 -2.63 -8.31
CA LEU A 22 6.16 -1.22 -7.98
C LEU A 22 7.45 -0.42 -7.76
N LYS A 23 8.47 -1.05 -7.16
CA LYS A 23 9.79 -0.45 -6.96
C LYS A 23 10.53 -0.25 -8.28
N ALA A 24 10.40 -1.19 -9.22
CA ALA A 24 11.05 -1.13 -10.54
C ALA A 24 10.35 -0.16 -11.49
N PHE A 25 9.06 0.12 -11.27
CA PHE A 25 8.29 1.04 -12.10
C PHE A 25 8.73 2.49 -11.92
N ASN A 26 9.18 3.11 -13.02
CA ASN A 26 9.56 4.52 -13.06
C ASN A 26 8.37 5.38 -13.52
N GLY A 27 7.57 5.83 -12.56
CA GLY A 27 6.44 6.72 -12.80
C GLY A 27 6.11 7.56 -11.56
N SER A 28 5.15 8.46 -11.72
CA SER A 28 4.63 9.33 -10.67
C SER A 28 3.97 8.55 -9.52
N ALA A 29 3.72 9.23 -8.41
CA ALA A 29 3.01 8.63 -7.27
C ALA A 29 1.61 8.13 -7.65
N ASP A 30 0.90 8.85 -8.51
CA ASP A 30 -0.43 8.46 -8.99
C ASP A 30 -0.35 7.23 -9.89
N GLU A 31 0.57 7.20 -10.86
CA GLU A 31 0.77 6.04 -11.73
C GLU A 31 1.22 4.80 -10.94
N LYS A 32 2.08 4.97 -9.93
CA LYS A 32 2.46 3.89 -9.01
C LYS A 32 1.25 3.37 -8.23
N ALA A 33 0.42 4.25 -7.72
CA ALA A 33 -0.77 3.84 -6.99
C ALA A 33 -1.80 3.15 -7.90
N ASP A 34 -1.95 3.60 -9.14
CA ASP A 34 -2.81 2.94 -10.14
C ASP A 34 -2.26 1.56 -10.52
N LEU A 35 -0.95 1.43 -10.70
CA LEU A 35 -0.28 0.14 -10.91
C LEU A 35 -0.52 -0.81 -9.73
N PHE A 36 -0.35 -0.32 -8.49
CA PHE A 36 -0.55 -1.15 -7.31
C PHE A 36 -2.02 -1.56 -7.15
N ASP A 37 -2.99 -0.72 -7.53
CA ASP A 37 -4.41 -1.09 -7.56
C ASP A 37 -4.74 -2.21 -8.57
N VAL A 38 -4.05 -2.24 -9.72
CA VAL A 38 -4.16 -3.37 -10.66
C VAL A 38 -3.56 -4.64 -10.05
N LEU A 39 -2.40 -4.52 -9.41
CA LEU A 39 -1.72 -5.66 -8.77
C LEU A 39 -2.56 -6.20 -7.60
N THR A 40 -3.17 -5.35 -6.77
CA THR A 40 -4.02 -5.80 -5.65
C THR A 40 -5.21 -6.60 -6.14
N LYS A 41 -5.83 -6.20 -7.27
CA LYS A 41 -6.89 -6.97 -7.94
C LYS A 41 -6.41 -8.33 -8.44
N GLN A 42 -5.17 -8.44 -8.94
CA GLN A 42 -4.59 -9.74 -9.28
C GLN A 42 -4.40 -10.62 -8.04
N ILE A 43 -3.85 -10.07 -6.95
CA ILE A 43 -3.66 -10.80 -5.68
C ILE A 43 -5.01 -11.29 -5.16
N THR A 44 -6.02 -10.42 -5.10
CA THR A 44 -7.38 -10.79 -4.66
C THR A 44 -7.96 -11.94 -5.46
N ARG A 45 -7.81 -11.93 -6.80
CA ARG A 45 -8.26 -13.04 -7.65
C ARG A 45 -7.50 -14.34 -7.37
N LYS A 46 -6.17 -14.30 -7.31
CA LYS A 46 -5.33 -15.50 -7.09
C LYS A 46 -5.52 -16.12 -5.71
N THR A 47 -5.84 -15.29 -4.72
CA THR A 47 -6.02 -15.69 -3.33
C THR A 47 -7.47 -15.98 -2.97
N ASN A 48 -8.39 -15.99 -3.95
CA ASN A 48 -9.84 -16.13 -3.77
C ASN A 48 -10.40 -15.18 -2.68
N GLY A 49 -9.90 -13.95 -2.64
CA GLY A 49 -10.34 -12.94 -1.68
C GLY A 49 -9.75 -13.05 -0.28
N SER A 50 -8.91 -14.05 0.02
CA SER A 50 -8.24 -14.14 1.33
C SER A 50 -7.25 -13.00 1.58
N TRP A 51 -6.84 -12.31 0.51
CA TRP A 51 -6.13 -11.04 0.59
C TRP A 51 -6.84 -9.98 -0.26
N THR A 52 -7.15 -8.84 0.34
CA THR A 52 -7.65 -7.65 -0.36
C THR A 52 -6.94 -6.42 0.19
N ALA A 53 -6.97 -5.33 -0.57
CA ALA A 53 -6.54 -4.03 -0.09
C ALA A 53 -7.42 -2.91 -0.63
N ASP A 54 -7.78 -1.97 0.23
CA ASP A 54 -8.50 -0.76 -0.13
C ASP A 54 -7.54 0.41 -0.27
N ARG A 55 -7.73 1.23 -1.30
CA ARG A 55 -6.95 2.44 -1.55
C ARG A 55 -7.60 3.65 -0.90
N GLU A 56 -6.82 4.41 -0.17
CA GLU A 56 -7.25 5.65 0.47
C GLU A 56 -6.21 6.76 0.29
N LYS A 57 -6.62 8.00 0.55
CA LYS A 57 -5.70 9.16 0.59
C LYS A 57 -5.35 9.53 2.02
N ALA A 58 -4.05 9.69 2.26
CA ALA A 58 -3.53 10.26 3.50
C ALA A 58 -3.72 11.78 3.54
N THR A 59 -3.65 12.36 4.73
CA THR A 59 -3.71 13.82 4.95
C THR A 59 -2.55 14.59 4.30
N ASP A 60 -1.39 13.94 4.11
CA ASP A 60 -0.23 14.49 3.43
C ASP A 60 -0.28 14.31 1.89
N GLY A 61 -1.38 13.78 1.36
CA GLY A 61 -1.59 13.53 -0.05
C GLY A 61 -1.07 12.18 -0.56
N SER A 62 -0.38 11.40 0.27
CA SER A 62 0.12 10.06 -0.07
C SER A 62 -1.02 9.08 -0.35
N HIS A 63 -0.75 8.05 -1.14
CA HIS A 63 -1.69 6.93 -1.33
C HIS A 63 -1.43 5.86 -0.28
N LEU A 64 -2.51 5.35 0.31
CA LEU A 64 -2.50 4.29 1.30
C LEU A 64 -3.21 3.06 0.74
N PHE A 65 -2.67 1.89 1.03
CA PHE A 65 -3.32 0.61 0.73
C PHE A 65 -3.42 -0.21 2.00
N PHE A 66 -4.64 -0.47 2.45
CA PHE A 66 -4.92 -1.22 3.68
C PHE A 66 -5.20 -2.68 3.37
N GLY A 67 -4.21 -3.56 3.59
CA GLY A 67 -4.36 -4.99 3.41
C GLY A 67 -5.15 -5.66 4.55
N THR A 68 -5.92 -6.69 4.25
CA THR A 68 -6.75 -7.47 5.22
C THR A 68 -5.96 -8.10 6.37
N LEU A 69 -4.63 -8.19 6.28
CA LEU A 69 -3.75 -8.70 7.35
C LEU A 69 -3.07 -7.59 8.15
N GLY A 70 -3.57 -6.36 8.08
CA GLY A 70 -3.03 -5.21 8.81
C GLY A 70 -1.70 -4.67 8.26
N HIS A 71 -1.32 -5.10 7.05
CA HIS A 71 -0.20 -4.50 6.33
C HIS A 71 -0.70 -3.26 5.59
N THR A 72 -0.02 -2.14 5.78
CA THR A 72 -0.30 -0.90 5.07
C THR A 72 0.87 -0.55 4.18
N LEU A 73 0.59 -0.29 2.90
CA LEU A 73 1.56 0.24 1.97
C LEU A 73 1.26 1.72 1.73
N VAL A 74 2.30 2.56 1.78
CA VAL A 74 2.21 4.00 1.58
C VAL A 74 3.07 4.39 0.39
N ILE A 75 2.50 5.14 -0.55
CA ILE A 75 3.20 5.72 -1.69
C ILE A 75 3.16 7.24 -1.51
N THR A 76 4.31 7.84 -1.21
CA THR A 76 4.41 9.29 -0.99
C THR A 76 4.21 10.05 -2.29
N LEU A 77 3.95 11.36 -2.21
CA LEU A 77 3.88 12.23 -3.39
C LEU A 77 5.17 12.23 -4.24
N SER A 78 6.33 11.94 -3.62
CA SER A 78 7.60 11.78 -4.33
C SER A 78 7.80 10.38 -4.92
N GLY A 79 6.81 9.50 -4.84
CA GLY A 79 6.86 8.13 -5.35
C GLY A 79 7.68 7.15 -4.51
N GLN A 80 8.02 7.51 -3.25
CA GLN A 80 8.68 6.59 -2.32
C GLN A 80 7.68 5.60 -1.75
N ILE A 81 8.12 4.36 -1.55
CA ILE A 81 7.28 3.27 -1.08
C ILE A 81 7.67 2.93 0.35
N TRP A 82 6.68 2.88 1.23
CA TRP A 82 6.83 2.54 2.64
C TRP A 82 5.82 1.46 3.04
N GLN A 83 6.17 0.70 4.07
CA GLN A 83 5.32 -0.34 4.63
C GLN A 83 5.23 -0.22 6.14
N GLY A 84 4.05 -0.45 6.69
CA GLY A 84 3.84 -0.56 8.13
C GLY A 84 2.53 -1.23 8.46
N LYS A 85 1.96 -0.83 9.59
CA LYS A 85 0.64 -1.25 10.06
C LYS A 85 -0.24 -0.04 10.31
N MET A 86 -1.52 -0.20 10.04
CA MET A 86 -2.54 0.73 10.48
C MET A 86 -3.02 0.34 11.87
N GLY A 87 -3.22 1.32 12.74
CA GLY A 87 -3.89 1.13 14.01
C GLY A 87 -3.70 2.31 14.95
N PHE A 88 -4.04 2.08 16.23
CA PHE A 88 -4.01 3.10 17.28
C PHE A 88 -2.81 2.94 18.23
N SER A 89 -1.99 1.88 18.05
CA SER A 89 -0.80 1.67 18.86
C SER A 89 0.27 2.71 18.51
N PRO A 90 1.10 3.12 19.48
CA PRO A 90 2.30 3.92 19.22
C PRO A 90 3.27 3.30 18.20
N SER A 91 3.20 1.98 18.00
CA SER A 91 3.98 1.24 17.00
C SER A 91 3.40 1.28 15.59
N ASP A 92 2.16 1.71 15.43
CA ASP A 92 1.49 1.72 14.13
C ASP A 92 1.94 2.94 13.33
N GLY A 93 2.26 2.72 12.08
CA GLY A 93 2.83 3.73 11.20
C GLY A 93 1.80 4.49 10.38
N VAL A 94 0.53 4.11 10.45
CA VAL A 94 -0.59 4.89 9.89
C VAL A 94 -1.70 4.97 10.94
N ARG A 95 -2.04 6.20 11.34
CA ARG A 95 -3.04 6.45 12.39
C ARG A 95 -4.32 7.01 11.78
N PRO A 96 -5.49 6.44 12.08
CA PRO A 96 -6.75 7.09 11.79
C PRO A 96 -6.96 8.26 12.76
N VAL A 97 -7.33 9.42 12.24
CA VAL A 97 -7.66 10.63 12.99
C VAL A 97 -9.05 11.11 12.58
N CYS A 98 -9.85 11.58 13.53
CA CYS A 98 -11.13 12.21 13.23
C CYS A 98 -10.93 13.72 13.10
N LYS A 99 -11.13 14.26 11.90
CA LYS A 99 -11.08 15.70 11.62
C LYS A 99 -12.40 16.14 11.02
N LYS A 100 -13.07 17.09 11.68
CA LYS A 100 -14.38 17.64 11.24
C LYS A 100 -15.44 16.55 10.99
N GLY A 101 -15.44 15.49 11.79
CA GLY A 101 -16.40 14.37 11.67
C GLY A 101 -16.10 13.36 10.56
N GLN A 102 -14.93 13.46 9.90
CA GLN A 102 -14.47 12.49 8.90
C GLN A 102 -13.21 11.77 9.41
N ILE A 103 -13.13 10.46 9.15
CA ILE A 103 -11.91 9.69 9.38
C ILE A 103 -10.92 10.05 8.28
N GLN A 104 -9.72 10.44 8.68
CA GLN A 104 -8.57 10.67 7.81
C GLN A 104 -7.41 9.82 8.31
N TYR A 105 -6.39 9.65 7.49
CA TYR A 105 -5.24 8.81 7.82
C TYR A 105 -3.94 9.59 7.80
N GLU A 106 -3.16 9.49 8.86
CA GLU A 106 -1.90 10.18 9.07
C GLU A 106 -0.74 9.18 9.14
N PRO A 107 0.16 9.16 8.13
CA PRO A 107 1.38 8.37 8.18
C PRO A 107 2.39 8.95 9.18
N ASP A 108 2.96 8.08 10.02
CA ASP A 108 4.15 8.38 10.82
C ASP A 108 5.35 7.65 10.20
N TYR A 109 6.06 8.33 9.30
CA TYR A 109 7.20 7.76 8.58
C TYR A 109 8.36 7.31 9.48
N SER A 110 8.42 7.77 10.74
CA SER A 110 9.42 7.27 11.71
C SER A 110 9.13 5.83 12.17
N LYS A 111 7.89 5.36 11.96
CA LYS A 111 7.42 4.00 12.29
C LYS A 111 7.24 3.12 11.06
N LEU A 112 7.35 3.69 9.87
CA LEU A 112 7.24 2.96 8.62
C LEU A 112 8.62 2.46 8.17
N ARG A 113 8.62 1.28 7.55
CA ARG A 113 9.79 0.74 6.88
C ARG A 113 9.81 1.21 5.44
N ARG A 114 10.82 1.99 5.06
CA ARG A 114 11.05 2.36 3.66
C ARG A 114 11.45 1.13 2.84
N LEU A 115 10.83 0.95 1.67
CA LEU A 115 11.04 -0.20 0.78
C LEU A 115 11.79 0.18 -0.52
N SER A 116 11.71 1.43 -0.96
CA SER A 116 12.45 1.93 -2.13
C SER A 116 13.67 2.76 -1.70
N LYS A 117 14.85 2.54 -2.31
CA LYS A 117 16.04 3.37 -2.07
C LYS A 117 15.90 4.77 -2.64
#